data_AF-A0A914XZN7-F1
#
_entry.id   AF-A0A914XZN7-F1
#
_cell.length_a   1.000
_cell.length_b   1.000
_cell.length_c   1.000
_cell.angle_alpha   90.00
_cell.angle_beta   90.00
_cell.angle_gamma   90.00
#
_symmetry.space_group_name_H-M   'P 1'
#
loop_
_entity.id
_entity.type
_entity.pdbx_description
1 polymer ?
#
loop_
_entity_poly.entity_id
_entity_poly.type
_entity_poly.pdbx_seq_one_letter_code
_entity_poly.pdbx_strand_id
1 'polypeptide(L)'
;MLAPSIPTNISKASYFAKAVDDTRMEIPYSIPNYPHKIVNEFFMHMRELGFIYIRKRKDGYFYLTPILSMLRNTGSIAVHQSLPSSKQDGYLVAESNYRIYAYTNDHLQLAILNTFTESEGAFPDMVMAILTRNSVRRAFDLGITAGQIVAFMRSNSHPIAVDKFGTTGCVPQTVVDQINLWEVERSRFTHSPGALYSNFATRNEFLGAMTYAKENNILKWSSPQNRQLIIDSEGHQAFKHWWATSKKH
;
A
#
# COMPACT_ATOMS: atom_id res chain seq x y z
N MET A 1 -43.61 -9.33 33.54
CA MET A 1 -44.05 -9.31 32.14
C MET A 1 -43.71 -10.65 31.52
N LEU A 2 -44.72 -11.40 31.11
CA LEU A 2 -44.59 -12.78 30.64
C LEU A 2 -43.91 -12.80 29.27
N ALA A 3 -42.86 -13.62 29.15
CA ALA A 3 -42.29 -13.97 27.85
C ALA A 3 -43.41 -14.60 26.98
N PRO A 4 -43.55 -14.20 25.70
CA PRO A 4 -44.58 -14.76 24.83
C PRO A 4 -44.35 -16.27 24.65
N SER A 5 -45.23 -17.08 25.23
CA SER A 5 -45.27 -18.53 25.05
C SER A 5 -46.14 -18.87 23.84
N ILE A 6 -45.53 -19.37 22.76
CA ILE A 6 -46.28 -19.87 21.59
C ILE A 6 -45.52 -21.03 20.89
N PRO A 7 -46.15 -21.75 19.95
CA PRO A 7 -46.54 -23.16 20.00
C PRO A 7 -45.48 -24.12 19.44
N THR A 8 -45.61 -25.40 19.78
CA THR A 8 -44.69 -26.52 19.54
C THR A 8 -44.37 -26.89 18.08
N ASN A 9 -44.85 -26.13 17.08
CA ASN A 9 -44.82 -26.54 15.66
C ASN A 9 -44.13 -25.56 14.69
N ILE A 10 -43.34 -24.61 15.21
CA ILE A 10 -42.60 -23.64 14.38
C ILE A 10 -41.16 -24.12 14.21
N SER A 11 -40.66 -24.15 12.97
CA SER A 11 -39.26 -24.47 12.65
C SER A 11 -38.31 -23.57 13.45
N LYS A 12 -37.20 -24.13 13.94
CA LYS A 12 -36.20 -23.43 14.79
C LYS A 12 -35.74 -22.11 14.19
N ALA A 13 -35.54 -22.09 12.87
CA ALA A 13 -35.17 -20.90 12.10
C ALA A 13 -36.29 -19.85 12.07
N SER A 14 -37.56 -20.28 12.02
CA SER A 14 -38.72 -19.40 12.00
C SER A 14 -38.96 -18.70 13.34
N TYR A 15 -38.60 -19.32 14.48
CA TYR A 15 -38.63 -18.65 15.78
C TYR A 15 -37.55 -17.57 15.87
N PHE A 16 -36.33 -17.90 15.47
CA PHE A 16 -35.23 -16.92 15.45
C PHE A 16 -35.56 -15.76 14.50
N ALA A 17 -36.06 -16.03 13.29
CA ALA A 17 -36.50 -15.00 12.35
C ALA A 17 -37.59 -14.09 12.96
N LYS A 18 -38.58 -14.68 13.65
CA LYS A 18 -39.61 -13.89 14.34
C LYS A 18 -39.06 -13.04 15.47
N ALA A 19 -38.07 -13.54 16.22
CA ALA A 19 -37.38 -12.76 17.25
C ALA A 19 -36.57 -11.61 16.64
N VAL A 20 -35.94 -11.83 15.48
CA VAL A 20 -35.22 -10.80 14.71
C VAL A 20 -36.18 -9.72 14.19
N ASP A 21 -37.39 -10.08 13.78
CA ASP A 21 -38.41 -9.14 13.31
C ASP A 21 -39.01 -8.27 14.44
N ASP A 22 -39.01 -8.76 15.68
CA ASP A 22 -39.58 -8.08 16.85
C ASP A 22 -38.73 -6.89 17.33
N THR A 23 -37.46 -6.76 16.90
CA THR A 23 -36.56 -5.60 17.06
C THR A 23 -36.23 -5.12 18.48
N ARG A 24 -36.83 -5.69 19.52
CA ARG A 24 -36.64 -5.25 20.91
C ARG A 24 -35.33 -5.83 21.47
N MET A 25 -34.28 -5.01 21.54
CA MET A 25 -32.95 -5.42 22.05
C MET A 25 -32.90 -5.56 23.59
N GLU A 26 -33.74 -4.83 24.31
CA GLU A 26 -33.74 -4.79 25.78
C GLU A 26 -34.48 -5.98 26.42
N ILE A 27 -35.22 -6.75 25.62
CA ILE A 27 -36.07 -7.83 26.11
C ILE A 27 -35.38 -9.19 25.89
N PRO A 28 -35.30 -10.05 26.91
CA PRO A 28 -34.79 -11.40 26.75
C PRO A 28 -35.78 -12.28 25.99
N TYR A 29 -35.29 -12.98 24.96
CA TYR A 29 -36.04 -14.01 24.24
C TYR A 29 -35.69 -15.38 24.79
N SER A 30 -36.70 -16.21 25.05
CA SER A 30 -36.50 -17.60 25.48
C SER A 30 -36.03 -18.47 24.31
N ILE A 31 -35.10 -19.40 24.56
CA ILE A 31 -34.68 -20.38 23.57
C ILE A 31 -35.73 -21.51 23.53
N PRO A 32 -36.37 -21.75 22.37
CA PRO A 32 -37.42 -22.76 22.26
C PRO A 32 -36.83 -24.16 22.45
N ASN A 33 -37.54 -25.04 23.17
CA ASN A 33 -37.13 -26.42 23.45
C ASN A 33 -35.74 -26.54 24.09
N TYR A 34 -35.37 -25.62 24.99
CA TYR A 34 -34.15 -25.74 25.78
C TYR A 34 -34.30 -26.80 26.89
N PRO A 35 -33.33 -27.71 27.14
CA PRO A 35 -32.02 -27.87 26.49
C PRO A 35 -32.00 -28.95 25.38
N HIS A 36 -32.36 -28.61 24.15
CA HIS A 36 -32.16 -29.49 22.98
C HIS A 36 -30.78 -29.25 22.35
N LYS A 37 -29.96 -30.31 22.20
CA LYS A 37 -28.56 -30.23 21.74
C LYS A 37 -28.35 -29.38 20.48
N ILE A 38 -29.09 -29.68 19.40
CA ILE A 38 -29.00 -28.95 18.12
C ILE A 38 -29.42 -27.48 18.23
N VAL A 39 -30.42 -27.19 19.08
CA VAL A 39 -30.89 -25.80 19.26
C VAL A 39 -29.83 -25.01 20.01
N ASN A 40 -29.29 -25.58 21.08
CA ASN A 40 -28.22 -24.96 21.83
C ASN A 40 -26.99 -24.69 20.95
N GLU A 41 -26.59 -25.61 20.08
CA GLU A 41 -25.48 -25.42 19.14
C GLU A 41 -25.70 -24.23 18.19
N PHE A 42 -26.89 -24.12 17.57
CA PHE A 42 -27.23 -22.98 16.72
C PHE A 42 -27.13 -21.64 17.46
N PHE A 43 -27.71 -21.54 18.66
CA PHE A 43 -27.64 -20.30 19.46
C PHE A 43 -26.21 -20.02 19.97
N MET A 44 -25.38 -21.04 20.19
CA MET A 44 -23.96 -20.82 20.49
C MET A 44 -23.21 -20.26 19.27
N HIS A 45 -23.46 -20.75 18.05
CA HIS A 45 -22.87 -20.15 16.84
C HIS A 45 -23.35 -18.70 16.63
N MET A 46 -24.64 -18.40 16.83
CA MET A 46 -25.15 -17.03 16.75
C MET A 46 -24.51 -16.09 17.78
N ARG A 47 -24.16 -16.63 18.96
CA ARG A 47 -23.42 -15.91 19.98
C ARG A 47 -21.97 -15.69 19.58
N GLU A 48 -21.31 -16.69 19.00
CA GLU A 48 -19.91 -16.59 18.53
C GLU A 48 -19.77 -15.59 17.38
N LEU A 49 -20.78 -15.49 16.50
CA LEU A 49 -20.87 -14.44 15.48
C LEU A 49 -21.21 -13.05 16.06
N GLY A 50 -21.53 -12.98 17.35
CA GLY A 50 -21.88 -11.72 18.02
C GLY A 50 -23.27 -11.19 17.65
N PHE A 51 -24.14 -11.97 17.00
CA PHE A 51 -25.51 -11.54 16.69
C PHE A 51 -26.42 -11.53 17.92
N ILE A 52 -26.17 -12.43 18.86
CA ILE A 52 -26.91 -12.50 20.12
C ILE A 52 -25.96 -12.49 21.31
N TYR A 53 -26.46 -11.95 22.41
CA TYR A 53 -25.79 -11.98 23.70
C TYR A 53 -26.47 -12.99 24.63
N ILE A 54 -25.69 -13.91 25.19
CA ILE A 54 -26.12 -14.88 26.19
C ILE A 54 -25.22 -14.72 27.41
N ARG A 55 -25.79 -14.30 28.55
CA ARG A 55 -25.04 -14.04 29.79
C ARG A 55 -24.37 -15.30 30.33
N LYS A 56 -25.14 -16.39 30.51
CA LYS A 56 -24.62 -17.72 30.88
C LYS A 56 -24.98 -18.76 29.84
N ARG A 57 -24.06 -19.68 29.50
CA ARG A 57 -24.32 -20.76 28.52
C ARG A 57 -25.55 -21.62 28.83
N LYS A 58 -25.99 -21.64 30.09
CA LYS A 58 -27.14 -22.40 30.56
C LYS A 58 -28.41 -21.56 30.82
N ASP A 59 -28.42 -20.25 30.54
CA ASP A 59 -29.53 -19.35 30.89
C ASP A 59 -30.82 -19.67 30.12
N GLY A 60 -30.74 -20.26 28.92
CA GLY A 60 -31.93 -20.51 28.10
C GLY A 60 -32.60 -19.24 27.56
N TYR A 61 -31.96 -18.07 27.71
CA TYR A 61 -32.40 -16.78 27.19
C TYR A 61 -31.28 -16.09 26.41
N PHE A 62 -31.65 -15.27 25.43
CA PHE A 62 -30.72 -14.45 24.65
C PHE A 62 -31.25 -13.03 24.44
N TYR A 63 -30.33 -12.10 24.21
CA TYR A 63 -30.60 -10.71 23.82
C TYR A 63 -30.09 -10.49 22.40
N LEU A 64 -30.76 -9.62 21.65
CA LEU A 64 -30.28 -9.22 20.33
C LEU A 64 -29.17 -8.18 20.47
N THR A 65 -28.16 -8.26 19.61
CA THR A 65 -27.09 -7.25 19.56
C THR A 65 -27.36 -6.19 18.47
N PRO A 66 -26.74 -5.01 18.58
CA PRO A 66 -26.82 -3.98 17.55
C PRO A 66 -26.36 -4.46 16.15
N ILE A 67 -25.40 -5.38 16.07
CA ILE A 67 -24.89 -5.93 14.78
C ILE A 67 -26.02 -6.59 13.99
N LEU A 68 -26.87 -7.36 14.67
CA LEU A 68 -28.00 -8.02 14.02
C LEU A 68 -29.05 -7.02 13.54
N SER A 69 -29.26 -5.93 14.29
CA SER A 69 -30.11 -4.82 13.86
C SER A 69 -29.54 -4.07 12.65
N MET A 70 -28.21 -3.89 12.59
CA MET A 70 -27.53 -3.28 11.46
C MET A 70 -27.66 -4.13 10.19
N LEU A 71 -27.54 -5.46 10.33
CA LEU A 71 -27.70 -6.39 9.22
C LEU A 71 -29.12 -6.43 8.67
N ARG A 72 -30.14 -6.24 9.52
CA ARG A 72 -31.55 -6.15 9.09
C ARG A 72 -31.83 -4.90 8.26
N ASN A 73 -31.20 -3.78 8.59
CA ASN A 73 -31.43 -2.50 7.91
C ASN A 73 -30.72 -2.37 6.55
N THR A 74 -30.06 -3.44 6.06
CA THR A 74 -29.37 -3.43 4.75
C THR A 74 -30.33 -3.38 3.55
N GLY A 75 -31.63 -3.56 3.75
CA GLY A 75 -32.66 -3.27 2.72
C GLY A 75 -32.76 -1.78 2.36
N SER A 76 -32.18 -0.90 3.17
CA SER A 76 -31.88 0.48 2.81
C SER A 76 -30.39 0.62 2.56
N ILE A 77 -30.01 0.85 1.30
CA ILE A 77 -28.67 1.19 0.78
C ILE A 77 -28.26 2.59 1.32
N ALA A 78 -28.35 2.79 2.63
CA ALA A 78 -28.15 4.07 3.32
C ALA A 78 -27.26 3.95 4.55
N VAL A 79 -26.62 2.78 4.77
CA VAL A 79 -25.55 2.65 5.78
C VAL A 79 -24.30 3.45 5.36
N HIS A 80 -24.22 3.89 4.11
CA HIS A 80 -23.18 4.81 3.64
C HIS A 80 -23.37 6.28 4.08
N GLN A 81 -24.49 6.65 4.72
CA GLN A 81 -24.75 8.04 5.12
C GLN A 81 -24.76 8.30 6.64
N SER A 82 -24.73 7.27 7.48
CA SER A 82 -24.94 7.44 8.93
C SER A 82 -23.76 7.07 9.82
N LEU A 83 -22.65 6.56 9.29
CA LEU A 83 -21.37 6.80 9.95
C LEU A 83 -20.86 8.12 9.38
N PRO A 84 -20.53 9.13 10.21
CA PRO A 84 -19.79 10.26 9.70
C PRO A 84 -18.50 9.67 9.15
N SER A 85 -18.41 9.53 7.82
CA SER A 85 -17.14 9.46 7.13
C SER A 85 -16.50 10.80 7.43
N SER A 86 -15.85 10.86 8.59
CA SER A 86 -14.96 11.95 8.87
C SER A 86 -14.01 11.96 7.68
N LYS A 87 -13.75 13.12 7.08
CA LYS A 87 -12.81 13.25 5.96
C LYS A 87 -11.37 12.77 6.31
N GLN A 88 -11.18 12.13 7.47
CA GLN A 88 -9.95 11.61 8.03
C GLN A 88 -9.94 10.09 8.20
N ASP A 89 -11.02 9.37 7.86
CA ASP A 89 -10.98 7.92 7.86
C ASP A 89 -10.19 7.45 6.63
N GLY A 90 -8.95 7.01 6.85
CA GLY A 90 -8.12 6.49 5.77
C GLY A 90 -8.81 5.33 5.05
N TYR A 91 -8.57 5.23 3.74
CA TYR A 91 -9.27 4.32 2.83
C TYR A 91 -8.32 3.34 2.12
N LEU A 92 -7.01 3.42 2.36
CA LEU A 92 -6.01 2.59 1.70
C LEU A 92 -5.58 1.41 2.58
N VAL A 93 -5.41 0.25 1.96
CA VAL A 93 -4.78 -0.93 2.55
C VAL A 93 -3.69 -1.42 1.61
N ALA A 94 -2.44 -1.44 2.08
CA ALA A 94 -1.29 -1.89 1.30
C ALA A 94 -0.83 -3.29 1.75
N GLU A 95 -0.59 -4.17 0.79
CA GLU A 95 -0.06 -5.52 1.01
C GLU A 95 1.42 -5.63 0.64
N SER A 96 2.09 -6.67 1.15
CA SER A 96 3.51 -6.94 0.88
C SER A 96 3.79 -7.39 -0.56
N ASN A 97 2.74 -7.74 -1.32
CA ASN A 97 2.79 -8.13 -2.73
C ASN A 97 2.64 -6.91 -3.68
N TYR A 98 2.79 -5.69 -3.17
CA TYR A 98 2.66 -4.42 -3.92
C TYR A 98 1.25 -4.06 -4.38
N ARG A 99 0.21 -4.78 -3.93
CA ARG A 99 -1.18 -4.39 -4.14
C ARG A 99 -1.65 -3.37 -3.11
N ILE A 100 -2.44 -2.43 -3.59
CA ILE A 100 -3.12 -1.42 -2.79
C ILE A 100 -4.62 -1.54 -3.06
N TYR A 101 -5.39 -1.67 -2.00
CA TYR A 101 -6.84 -1.64 -2.04
C TYR A 101 -7.32 -0.29 -1.52
N ALA A 102 -8.12 0.40 -2.33
CA ALA A 102 -8.70 1.69 -2.01
C ALA A 102 -10.21 1.56 -1.86
N TYR A 103 -10.70 1.76 -0.64
CA TYR A 103 -12.13 1.74 -0.31
C TYR A 103 -12.72 3.15 -0.44
N THR A 104 -12.76 3.65 -1.68
CA THR A 104 -13.30 4.98 -1.98
C THR A 104 -13.91 5.01 -3.36
N ASN A 105 -14.98 5.79 -3.49
CA ASN A 105 -15.63 6.13 -4.75
C ASN A 105 -15.27 7.56 -5.19
N ASP A 106 -14.41 8.27 -4.42
CA ASP A 106 -13.96 9.61 -4.78
C ASP A 106 -12.95 9.56 -5.92
N HIS A 107 -13.37 10.06 -7.09
CA HIS A 107 -12.53 10.13 -8.27
C HIS A 107 -11.24 10.93 -8.07
N LEU A 108 -11.22 11.94 -7.20
CA LEU A 108 -10.02 12.71 -6.93
C LEU A 108 -8.96 11.86 -6.22
N GLN A 109 -9.37 11.12 -5.20
CA GLN A 109 -8.50 10.21 -4.46
C GLN A 109 -7.94 9.12 -5.37
N LEU A 110 -8.80 8.54 -6.22
CA LEU A 110 -8.39 7.54 -7.21
C LEU A 110 -7.43 8.13 -8.26
N ALA A 111 -7.62 9.37 -8.70
CA ALA A 111 -6.72 10.03 -9.63
C ALA A 111 -5.31 10.25 -9.03
N ILE A 112 -5.24 10.65 -7.76
CA ILE A 112 -3.96 10.78 -7.05
C ILE A 112 -3.28 9.41 -6.91
N LEU A 113 -4.03 8.38 -6.52
CA LEU A 113 -3.52 7.01 -6.41
C LEU A 113 -2.98 6.50 -7.76
N ASN A 114 -3.70 6.73 -8.85
CA ASN A 114 -3.30 6.34 -10.22
C ASN A 114 -2.07 7.09 -10.75
N THR A 115 -1.63 8.15 -10.06
CA THR A 115 -0.41 8.87 -10.46
C THR A 115 0.84 8.00 -10.27
N PHE A 116 0.84 7.14 -9.24
CA PHE A 116 1.99 6.28 -8.90
C PHE A 116 1.67 4.78 -8.91
N THR A 117 0.42 4.38 -9.21
CA THR A 117 -0.03 2.98 -9.32
C THR A 117 -0.63 2.68 -10.70
N GLU A 118 -0.91 1.40 -10.94
CA GLU A 118 -1.71 0.92 -12.08
C GLU A 118 -2.95 0.22 -11.54
N SER A 119 -4.15 0.55 -12.04
CA SER A 119 -5.38 -0.12 -11.61
C SER A 119 -5.46 -1.52 -12.23
N GLU A 120 -5.59 -2.56 -11.40
CA GLU A 120 -5.80 -3.96 -11.86
C GLU A 120 -7.29 -4.27 -12.04
N GLY A 121 -8.16 -3.65 -11.23
CA GLY A 121 -9.59 -3.87 -11.29
C GLY A 121 -10.37 -2.98 -10.34
N ALA A 122 -11.65 -2.76 -10.66
CA ALA A 122 -12.57 -1.98 -9.84
C ALA A 122 -13.81 -2.80 -9.49
N PHE A 123 -14.23 -2.65 -8.24
CA PHE A 123 -15.48 -3.15 -7.67
C PHE A 123 -16.32 -1.94 -7.24
N PRO A 124 -17.64 -2.11 -6.98
CA PRO A 124 -18.53 -0.99 -6.70
C PRO A 124 -18.09 -0.03 -5.58
N ASP A 125 -17.38 -0.52 -4.55
CA ASP A 125 -16.89 0.28 -3.43
C ASP A 125 -15.40 0.06 -3.12
N MET A 126 -14.65 -0.50 -4.09
CA MET A 126 -13.23 -0.80 -3.90
C MET A 126 -12.48 -0.81 -5.22
N VAL A 127 -11.33 -0.14 -5.28
CA VAL A 127 -10.39 -0.22 -6.40
C VAL A 127 -9.16 -1.01 -5.97
N MET A 128 -8.75 -1.96 -6.80
CA MET A 128 -7.48 -2.66 -6.68
C MET A 128 -6.46 -2.01 -7.61
N ALA A 129 -5.34 -1.61 -7.04
CA ALA A 129 -4.20 -1.06 -7.76
C ALA A 129 -2.92 -1.80 -7.40
N ILE A 130 -1.93 -1.76 -8.29
CA ILE A 130 -0.63 -2.36 -8.11
C ILE A 130 0.47 -1.32 -8.27
N LEU A 131 1.49 -1.38 -7.40
CA LEU A 131 2.72 -0.61 -7.53
C LEU A 131 3.69 -1.37 -8.44
N THR A 132 3.99 -0.80 -9.60
CA THR A 132 5.00 -1.34 -10.52
C THR A 132 6.18 -0.38 -10.64
N ARG A 133 7.34 -0.88 -11.05
CA ARG A 133 8.52 -0.04 -11.32
C ARG A 133 8.19 1.07 -12.32
N ASN A 134 7.37 0.78 -13.33
CA ASN A 134 6.97 1.74 -14.34
C ASN A 134 6.00 2.77 -13.78
N SER A 135 5.02 2.38 -12.95
CA SER A 135 4.06 3.31 -12.37
C SER A 135 4.72 4.33 -11.44
N VAL A 136 5.62 3.86 -10.57
CA VAL A 136 6.35 4.73 -9.65
C VAL A 136 7.35 5.62 -10.41
N ARG A 137 8.00 5.10 -11.46
CA ARG A 137 8.88 5.90 -12.32
C ARG A 137 8.14 7.06 -13.00
N ARG A 138 6.92 6.82 -13.49
CA ARG A 138 6.08 7.90 -14.06
C ARG A 138 5.82 9.00 -13.02
N ALA A 139 5.56 8.63 -11.76
CA ALA A 139 5.39 9.60 -10.69
C ALA A 139 6.67 10.40 -10.40
N PHE A 140 7.84 9.75 -10.42
CA PHE A 140 9.13 10.45 -10.29
C PHE A 140 9.34 11.44 -11.44
N ASP A 141 8.94 11.11 -12.67
CA ASP A 141 9.07 11.99 -13.83
C ASP A 141 8.19 13.24 -13.71
N LEU A 142 7.09 13.16 -12.96
CA LEU A 142 6.25 14.29 -12.54
C LEU A 142 6.82 15.08 -11.35
N GLY A 143 7.95 14.65 -10.78
CA GLY A 143 8.60 15.30 -9.65
C GLY A 143 8.06 14.89 -8.28
N ILE A 144 7.26 13.84 -8.19
CA ILE A 144 6.76 13.30 -6.91
C ILE A 144 7.85 12.42 -6.30
N THR A 145 8.26 12.65 -5.06
CA THR A 145 9.35 11.89 -4.42
C THR A 145 8.87 10.60 -3.77
N ALA A 146 9.78 9.64 -3.52
CA ALA A 146 9.46 8.40 -2.83
C ALA A 146 8.87 8.67 -1.43
N GLY A 147 9.44 9.65 -0.72
CA GLY A 147 8.96 10.07 0.59
C GLY A 147 7.52 10.61 0.55
N GLN A 148 7.15 11.35 -0.51
CA GLN A 148 5.78 11.84 -0.70
C GLN A 148 4.79 10.71 -0.96
N ILE A 149 5.15 9.73 -1.79
CA ILE A 149 4.32 8.55 -2.05
C ILE A 149 4.06 7.79 -0.75
N VAL A 150 5.11 7.49 0.01
CA VAL A 150 5.01 6.75 1.28
C VAL A 150 4.21 7.55 2.31
N ALA A 151 4.42 8.87 2.40
CA ALA A 151 3.66 9.73 3.30
C ALA A 151 2.18 9.74 2.93
N PHE A 152 1.85 9.88 1.63
CA PHE A 152 0.47 9.82 1.14
C PHE A 152 -0.19 8.49 1.51
N MET A 153 0.48 7.36 1.28
CA MET A 153 -0.05 6.05 1.65
C MET A 153 -0.32 5.95 3.15
N ARG A 154 0.64 6.34 4.00
CA ARG A 154 0.50 6.27 5.47
C ARG A 154 -0.60 7.19 6.00
N SER A 155 -0.71 8.41 5.49
CA SER A 155 -1.74 9.38 5.91
C SER A 155 -3.15 8.98 5.52
N ASN A 156 -3.30 8.20 4.44
CA ASN A 156 -4.58 7.71 3.94
C ASN A 156 -4.80 6.22 4.26
N SER A 157 -3.96 5.60 5.09
CA SER A 157 -4.11 4.19 5.48
C SER A 157 -5.33 3.98 6.36
N HIS A 158 -6.02 2.87 6.14
CA HIS A 158 -7.22 2.50 6.88
C HIS A 158 -6.97 2.48 8.40
N PRO A 159 -7.87 3.04 9.24
CA PRO A 159 -7.64 3.19 10.68
C PRO A 159 -7.38 1.86 11.39
N ILE A 160 -8.02 0.76 10.96
CA ILE A 160 -7.75 -0.58 11.50
C ILE A 160 -6.29 -1.03 11.24
N ALA A 161 -5.73 -0.69 10.08
CA ALA A 161 -4.34 -1.03 9.78
C ALA A 161 -3.39 -0.16 10.63
N VAL A 162 -3.72 1.11 10.84
CA VAL A 162 -2.96 2.02 11.70
C VAL A 162 -3.03 1.60 13.17
N ASP A 163 -4.19 1.17 13.67
CA ASP A 163 -4.37 0.68 15.04
C ASP A 163 -3.57 -0.60 15.32
N LYS A 164 -3.57 -1.54 14.36
CA LYS A 164 -2.86 -2.82 14.50
C LYS A 164 -1.35 -2.73 14.31
N PHE A 165 -0.89 -1.93 13.35
CA PHE A 165 0.51 -1.92 12.91
C PHE A 165 1.23 -0.59 13.19
N GLY A 166 0.52 0.40 13.74
CA GLY A 166 1.01 1.77 13.90
C GLY A 166 1.05 2.55 12.59
N THR A 167 1.31 3.85 12.70
CA THR A 167 1.40 4.77 11.55
C THR A 167 2.54 4.43 10.58
N THR A 168 3.60 3.78 11.07
CA THR A 168 4.74 3.39 10.24
C THR A 168 4.56 2.03 9.58
N GLY A 169 3.93 1.08 10.29
CA GLY A 169 3.73 -0.31 9.85
C GLY A 169 2.45 -0.55 9.05
N CYS A 170 1.57 0.44 8.92
CA CYS A 170 0.37 0.34 8.07
C CYS A 170 0.71 0.17 6.58
N VAL A 171 1.92 0.55 6.17
CA VAL A 171 2.51 0.23 4.87
C VAL A 171 3.66 -0.75 5.10
N PRO A 172 3.68 -1.93 4.46
CA PRO A 172 4.74 -2.90 4.64
C PRO A 172 6.13 -2.32 4.31
N GLN A 173 7.12 -2.62 5.15
CA GLN A 173 8.48 -2.09 4.99
C GLN A 173 9.09 -2.47 3.62
N THR A 174 8.79 -3.67 3.10
CA THR A 174 9.23 -4.12 1.78
C THR A 174 8.76 -3.22 0.65
N VAL A 175 7.54 -2.67 0.76
CA VAL A 175 6.97 -1.73 -0.21
C VAL A 175 7.69 -0.39 -0.12
N VAL A 176 7.90 0.11 1.11
CA VAL A 176 8.64 1.37 1.36
C VAL A 176 10.05 1.30 0.78
N ASP A 177 10.79 0.24 1.09
CA ASP A 177 12.15 0.03 0.61
C ASP A 177 12.18 -0.06 -0.92
N GLN A 178 11.22 -0.75 -1.53
CA GLN A 178 11.16 -0.90 -2.97
C GLN A 178 10.92 0.44 -3.70
N ILE A 179 10.05 1.30 -3.17
CA ILE A 179 9.82 2.64 -3.73
C ILE A 179 11.10 3.47 -3.66
N ASN A 180 11.79 3.46 -2.52
CA ASN A 180 13.06 4.18 -2.35
C ASN A 180 14.15 3.64 -3.29
N LEU A 181 14.25 2.31 -3.46
CA LEU A 181 15.20 1.70 -4.39
C LEU A 181 14.95 2.13 -5.83
N TRP A 182 13.68 2.24 -6.25
CA TRP A 182 13.33 2.75 -7.58
C TRP A 182 13.68 4.22 -7.78
N GLU A 183 13.58 5.06 -6.74
CA GLU A 183 14.02 6.47 -6.81
C GLU A 183 15.54 6.59 -6.96
N VAL A 184 16.29 5.82 -6.16
CA VAL A 184 17.76 5.77 -6.26
C VAL A 184 18.19 5.22 -7.62
N GLU A 185 17.47 4.23 -8.17
CA GLU A 185 17.75 3.67 -9.49
C GLU A 185 17.71 4.72 -10.61
N ARG A 186 16.77 5.68 -10.56
CA ARG A 186 16.75 6.81 -11.49
C ARG A 186 18.01 7.66 -11.38
N SER A 187 18.55 7.83 -10.18
CA SER A 187 19.71 8.68 -9.89
C SER A 187 21.06 8.00 -10.17
N ARG A 188 21.09 6.79 -10.76
CA ARG A 188 22.34 6.02 -10.95
C ARG A 188 23.23 6.47 -12.10
N PHE A 189 22.71 7.21 -13.08
CA PHE A 189 23.48 7.64 -14.25
C PHE A 189 23.84 9.12 -14.17
N THR A 190 25.10 9.39 -13.84
CA THR A 190 25.68 10.72 -13.99
C THR A 190 26.30 10.83 -15.38
N HIS A 191 25.66 11.59 -16.26
CA HIS A 191 26.25 11.94 -17.55
C HIS A 191 27.28 13.04 -17.33
N SER A 192 28.54 12.74 -17.65
CA SER A 192 29.61 13.74 -17.69
C SER A 192 30.07 13.89 -19.14
N PRO A 193 29.99 15.10 -19.74
CA PRO A 193 30.57 15.33 -21.05
C PRO A 193 32.09 15.16 -20.97
N GLY A 194 32.67 14.47 -21.94
CA GLY A 194 34.10 14.19 -21.94
C GLY A 194 34.61 13.72 -23.29
N ALA A 195 35.91 13.88 -23.49
CA ALA A 195 36.61 13.42 -24.68
C ALA A 195 37.33 12.10 -24.39
N LEU A 196 37.04 11.07 -25.19
CA LEU A 196 37.76 9.80 -25.15
C LEU A 196 39.02 9.89 -26.01
N TYR A 197 40.17 9.67 -25.39
CA TYR A 197 41.44 9.49 -26.08
C TYR A 197 41.79 8.01 -26.11
N SER A 198 42.05 7.50 -27.31
CA SER A 198 42.42 6.12 -27.61
C SER A 198 43.55 6.10 -28.64
N ASN A 199 44.10 4.91 -28.93
CA ASN A 199 45.18 4.71 -29.92
C ASN A 199 46.51 5.42 -29.60
N PHE A 200 46.96 5.39 -28.34
CA PHE A 200 48.33 5.80 -28.00
C PHE A 200 49.35 4.85 -28.63
N ALA A 201 50.41 5.40 -29.27
CA ALA A 201 51.38 4.61 -30.01
C ALA A 201 52.28 3.80 -29.05
N THR A 202 52.63 4.38 -27.91
CA THR A 202 53.47 3.72 -26.90
C THR A 202 52.85 3.78 -25.51
N ARG A 203 53.33 2.89 -24.62
CA ARG A 203 52.91 2.90 -23.21
C ARG A 203 53.36 4.16 -22.48
N ASN A 204 54.53 4.72 -22.84
CA ASN A 204 55.05 5.94 -22.25
C ASN A 204 54.22 7.17 -22.63
N GLU A 205 53.76 7.26 -23.89
CA GLU A 205 52.82 8.30 -24.34
C GLU A 205 51.52 8.29 -23.52
N PHE A 206 50.95 7.10 -23.31
CA PHE A 206 49.75 6.93 -22.49
C PHE A 206 49.99 7.33 -21.02
N LEU A 207 51.11 6.89 -20.43
CA LEU A 207 51.45 7.23 -19.04
C LEU A 207 51.65 8.75 -18.87
N GLY A 208 52.34 9.41 -19.78
CA GLY A 208 52.51 10.87 -19.76
C GLY A 208 51.17 11.61 -19.84
N ALA A 209 50.29 11.17 -20.73
CA ALA A 209 48.94 11.73 -20.86
C ALA A 209 48.09 11.52 -19.59
N MET A 210 48.18 10.33 -18.99
CA MET A 210 47.48 10.01 -17.75
C MET A 210 47.99 10.85 -16.57
N THR A 211 49.32 11.02 -16.45
CA THR A 211 49.94 11.82 -15.40
C THR A 211 49.52 13.28 -15.50
N TYR A 212 49.62 13.88 -16.70
CA TYR A 212 49.17 15.26 -16.92
C TYR A 212 47.67 15.43 -16.62
N ALA A 213 46.83 14.49 -17.07
CA ALA A 213 45.39 14.56 -16.81
C ALA A 213 45.04 14.40 -15.32
N LYS A 214 45.83 13.62 -14.58
CA LYS A 214 45.68 13.43 -13.13
C LYS A 214 46.15 14.65 -12.34
N GLU A 215 47.28 15.24 -12.72
CA GLU A 215 47.84 16.45 -12.08
C GLU A 215 46.94 17.67 -12.24
N ASN A 216 46.28 17.79 -13.39
CA ASN A 216 45.35 18.90 -13.66
C ASN A 216 43.91 18.61 -13.21
N ASN A 217 43.64 17.46 -12.56
CA ASN A 217 42.29 17.03 -12.13
C ASN A 217 41.24 16.95 -13.25
N ILE A 218 41.67 16.74 -14.49
CA ILE A 218 40.80 16.67 -15.67
C ILE A 218 40.46 15.22 -16.08
N LEU A 219 41.07 14.22 -15.42
CA LEU A 219 40.85 12.80 -15.70
C LEU A 219 39.54 12.29 -15.08
N LYS A 220 38.60 11.80 -15.90
CA LYS A 220 37.35 11.17 -15.43
C LYS A 220 37.47 9.66 -15.31
N TRP A 221 38.17 9.02 -16.25
CA TRP A 221 38.33 7.58 -16.28
C TRP A 221 39.60 7.19 -17.06
N SER A 222 40.23 6.09 -16.69
CA SER A 222 41.34 5.51 -17.44
C SER A 222 41.30 3.98 -17.44
N SER A 223 41.72 3.38 -18.55
CA SER A 223 41.97 1.95 -18.69
C SER A 223 43.41 1.72 -19.17
N PRO A 224 44.31 1.26 -18.30
CA PRO A 224 45.68 0.92 -18.66
C PRO A 224 45.80 -0.27 -19.61
N GLN A 225 44.83 -1.18 -19.60
CA GLN A 225 44.81 -2.38 -20.44
C GLN A 225 44.55 -2.02 -21.91
N ASN A 226 43.59 -1.12 -22.15
CA ASN A 226 43.22 -0.69 -23.49
C ASN A 226 43.98 0.57 -23.94
N ARG A 227 44.78 1.18 -23.06
CA ARG A 227 45.39 2.51 -23.25
C ARG A 227 44.33 3.53 -23.65
N GLN A 228 43.32 3.67 -22.81
CA GLN A 228 42.23 4.63 -23.03
C GLN A 228 42.12 5.55 -21.82
N LEU A 229 41.78 6.81 -22.07
CA LEU A 229 41.49 7.77 -21.02
C LEU A 229 40.36 8.69 -21.46
N ILE A 230 39.51 9.07 -20.51
CA ILE A 230 38.42 10.02 -20.70
C ILE A 230 38.77 11.28 -19.90
N ILE A 231 38.80 12.41 -20.60
CA ILE A 231 39.08 13.74 -20.04
C ILE A 231 37.80 14.56 -20.03
N ASP A 232 37.65 15.40 -19.01
CA ASP A 232 36.55 16.36 -18.91
C ASP A 232 36.49 17.29 -20.13
N SER A 233 35.29 17.69 -20.55
CA SER A 233 35.13 18.61 -21.68
C SER A 233 35.79 19.97 -21.43
N GLU A 234 35.82 20.44 -20.19
CA GLU A 234 36.46 21.72 -19.82
C GLU A 234 37.99 21.65 -19.95
N GLY A 235 38.58 20.51 -19.58
CA GLY A 235 40.02 20.25 -19.66
C GLY A 235 40.53 19.87 -21.05
N HIS A 236 39.63 19.61 -22.00
CA HIS A 236 39.97 19.08 -23.32
C HIS A 236 40.91 20.00 -24.11
N GLN A 237 40.68 21.31 -24.10
CA GLN A 237 41.50 22.26 -24.87
C GLN A 237 42.92 22.35 -24.33
N ALA A 238 43.08 22.46 -23.00
CA ALA A 238 44.38 22.51 -22.34
C ALA A 238 45.20 21.24 -22.62
N PHE A 239 44.55 20.07 -22.51
CA PHE A 239 45.16 18.79 -22.83
C PHE A 239 45.63 18.72 -24.29
N LYS A 240 44.84 19.21 -25.24
CA LYS A 240 45.20 19.23 -26.66
C LYS A 240 46.42 20.12 -26.95
N HIS A 241 46.50 21.28 -26.31
CA HIS A 241 47.67 22.17 -26.42
C HIS A 241 48.94 21.55 -25.83
N TRP A 242 48.83 20.91 -24.67
CA TRP A 242 49.94 20.17 -24.08
C TRP A 242 50.40 19.02 -24.99
N TRP A 243 49.45 18.25 -25.54
CA TRP A 243 49.74 17.12 -26.44
C TRP A 243 50.44 17.54 -27.74
N ALA A 244 50.04 18.68 -28.32
CA ALA A 244 50.69 19.24 -29.50
C ALA A 244 52.14 19.70 -29.21
N THR A 245 52.42 20.12 -27.98
CA THR A 245 53.75 20.56 -27.54
C THR A 245 54.65 19.36 -27.22
N SER A 246 54.12 18.31 -26.59
CA SER A 246 54.88 17.11 -26.26
C SER A 246 55.29 16.27 -27.48
N LYS A 247 54.59 16.40 -28.62
CA LYS A 247 54.93 15.76 -29.91
C LYS A 247 56.01 16.48 -30.72
N LYS A 248 56.37 17.72 -30.36
CA LYS A 248 57.39 18.52 -31.08
C LYS A 248 58.81 18.28 -30.58
N HIS A 249 58.96 17.60 -29.45
CA HIS A 249 60.22 17.11 -28.90
C HIS A 249 60.32 15.60 -29.13
#